data_AF-C5KRZ0-F1
#
_entry.id   AF-C5KRZ0-F1
#
_cell.length_a   1.000
_cell.length_b   1.000
_cell.length_c   1.000
_cell.angle_alpha   90.00
_cell.angle_beta   90.00
_cell.angle_gamma   90.00
#
_symmetry.space_group_name_H-M   'P 1'
#
loop_
_entity.id
_entity.type
_entity.pdbx_description
1 polymer ?
#
loop_
_entity_poly.entity_id
_entity_poly.type
_entity_poly.pdbx_seq_one_letter_code
_entity_poly.pdbx_strand_id
1 'polypeptide(L)'
;YRLGTRLGGGSFGTVYACTDTITGQQLAAKLEPVDCKHPQLLYEAKLYRLLSDEHQQGIPSAFWFGVEGGYNILVMERLGPSLEDLFT
;
A
#
# COMPACT_ATOMS: atom_id res chain seq x y z
N TYR A 1 11.30 6.05 -4.00
CA TYR A 1 10.71 5.51 -2.77
C TYR A 1 11.75 4.73 -1.97
N ARG A 2 11.77 4.89 -0.65
CA ARG A 2 12.64 4.13 0.27
C ARG A 2 11.77 3.33 1.21
N LEU A 3 11.94 2.01 1.22
CA LEU A 3 11.27 1.12 2.16
C LEU A 3 11.84 1.32 3.56
N GLY A 4 10.97 1.33 4.56
CA GLY A 4 11.30 1.50 5.97
C GLY A 4 10.92 0.28 6.80
N THR A 5 10.53 0.53 8.05
CA THR A 5 10.13 -0.53 8.98
C THR A 5 8.82 -1.21 8.55
N ARG A 6 8.66 -2.47 8.95
CA ARG A 6 7.39 -3.19 8.80
C ARG A 6 6.33 -2.54 9.70
N LEU A 7 5.17 -2.20 9.13
CA LEU A 7 4.03 -1.64 9.85
C LEU A 7 3.04 -2.72 10.29
N GLY A 8 2.85 -3.73 9.46
CA GLY A 8 1.90 -4.80 9.73
C GLY A 8 1.90 -5.84 8.61
N GLY A 9 1.09 -6.87 8.75
CA GLY A 9 0.89 -7.85 7.70
C GLY A 9 -0.34 -8.71 7.99
N GLY A 10 -0.88 -9.30 6.93
CA GLY A 10 -2.05 -10.17 6.99
C GLY A 10 -1.99 -11.24 5.91
N SER A 11 -3.13 -11.87 5.65
CA SER A 11 -3.27 -12.97 4.67
C SER A 11 -2.85 -12.62 3.23
N PHE A 12 -2.81 -11.33 2.90
CA PHE A 12 -2.63 -10.83 1.52
C PHE A 12 -1.30 -10.10 1.30
N GLY A 13 -0.40 -10.11 2.30
CA GLY A 13 0.92 -9.48 2.17
C GLY A 13 1.36 -8.72 3.41
N THR A 14 2.43 -7.96 3.24
CA THR A 14 3.06 -7.17 4.31
C THR A 14 3.05 -5.69 3.95
N VAL A 15 2.77 -4.85 4.94
CA VAL A 15 2.79 -3.40 4.79
C VAL A 15 4.04 -2.84 5.47
N TYR A 16 4.74 -1.97 4.75
CA TYR A 16 5.93 -1.29 5.23
C TYR A 16 5.73 0.22 5.20
N ALA A 17 6.43 0.91 6.09
CA ALA A 17 6.63 2.34 5.97
C ALA A 17 7.39 2.61 4.66
N CYS A 18 7.03 3.66 3.98
CA CYS A 18 7.68 4.08 2.76
C CYS A 18 7.91 5.59 2.83
N THR A 19 9.03 6.06 2.29
CA THR A 19 9.28 7.50 2.16
C THR A 19 9.51 7.81 0.70
N ASP A 20 8.78 8.79 0.17
CA ASP A 20 9.17 9.40 -1.10
C ASP A 20 10.48 10.17 -0.90
N THR A 21 11.52 9.76 -1.60
CA THR A 21 12.87 10.31 -1.48
C THR A 21 13.00 11.70 -2.11
N ILE A 22 12.05 12.12 -2.94
CA ILE A 22 12.03 13.43 -3.59
C ILE A 22 11.30 14.43 -2.70
N THR A 23 10.08 14.09 -2.27
CA THR A 23 9.22 15.01 -1.51
C THR A 23 9.40 14.90 0.02
N GLY A 24 10.00 13.81 0.50
CA GLY A 24 10.07 13.49 1.93
C GLY A 24 8.75 12.96 2.52
N GLN A 25 7.70 12.80 1.70
CA GLN A 25 6.39 12.37 2.14
C GLN A 25 6.43 10.96 2.74
N GLN A 26 5.77 10.80 3.90
CA GLN A 26 5.59 9.51 4.54
C GLN A 26 4.40 8.78 3.92
N LEU A 27 4.65 7.58 3.42
CA LEU A 27 3.75 6.74 2.64
C LEU A 27 3.74 5.31 3.22
N ALA A 28 2.91 4.45 2.66
CA ALA A 28 2.90 3.02 2.92
C ALA A 28 3.20 2.24 1.64
N ALA A 29 3.89 1.12 1.77
CA ALA A 29 4.13 0.18 0.67
C ALA A 29 3.55 -1.19 1.05
N LYS A 30 2.56 -1.66 0.30
CA LYS A 30 2.06 -3.03 0.36
C LYS A 30 2.90 -3.90 -0.56
N LEU A 31 3.38 -5.02 -0.04
CA LEU A 31 4.23 -5.98 -0.75
C LEU A 31 3.59 -7.36 -0.73
N GLU A 32 3.56 -8.02 -1.88
CA GLU A 32 3.07 -9.38 -2.09
C GLU A 32 4.05 -10.14 -3.00
N PRO A 33 4.49 -11.37 -2.67
CA PRO A 33 5.32 -12.18 -3.57
C PRO A 33 4.63 -12.42 -4.91
N VAL A 34 5.37 -12.33 -6.01
CA VAL A 34 4.81 -12.56 -7.36
C VAL A 34 4.28 -13.99 -7.56
N ASP A 35 4.79 -14.95 -6.79
CA ASP A 35 4.47 -16.37 -6.83
C ASP A 35 3.46 -16.80 -5.73
N CYS A 36 2.84 -15.84 -5.05
CA CYS A 36 1.84 -16.15 -4.03
C CYS A 36 0.63 -16.88 -4.63
N LYS A 37 -0.01 -17.73 -3.81
CA LYS A 37 -1.13 -18.59 -4.27
C LYS A 37 -2.34 -17.80 -4.75
N HIS A 38 -2.57 -16.61 -4.20
CA HIS A 38 -3.75 -15.79 -4.46
C HIS A 38 -3.33 -14.32 -4.64
N PRO A 39 -2.77 -13.93 -5.81
CA PRO A 39 -2.30 -12.57 -6.03
C PRO A 39 -3.46 -11.59 -6.10
N GLN A 40 -3.43 -10.57 -5.24
CA GLN A 40 -4.52 -9.57 -5.14
C GLN A 40 -4.06 -8.15 -5.41
N LEU A 41 -2.75 -7.86 -5.26
CA LEU A 41 -2.28 -6.48 -5.19
C LEU A 41 -2.42 -5.72 -6.51
N LEU A 42 -2.28 -6.42 -7.66
CA LEU A 42 -2.53 -5.82 -8.98
C LEU A 42 -4.00 -5.43 -9.16
N TYR A 43 -4.92 -6.26 -8.69
CA TYR A 43 -6.35 -5.97 -8.76
C TYR A 43 -6.70 -4.80 -7.85
N GLU A 44 -6.17 -4.79 -6.63
CA GLU A 44 -6.30 -3.67 -5.69
C GLU A 44 -5.78 -2.36 -6.28
N ALA A 45 -4.60 -2.35 -6.92
CA ALA A 45 -4.06 -1.16 -7.58
C ALA A 45 -4.97 -0.63 -8.71
N LYS A 46 -5.63 -1.52 -9.46
CA LYS A 46 -6.61 -1.14 -10.48
C LYS A 46 -7.87 -0.55 -9.85
N LEU A 47 -8.35 -1.12 -8.74
CA LEU A 47 -9.49 -0.59 -8.00
C LEU A 47 -9.20 0.82 -7.48
N TYR A 48 -8.02 1.04 -6.88
CA TYR A 48 -7.65 2.39 -6.44
C TYR A 48 -7.67 3.41 -7.57
N ARG A 49 -7.17 3.05 -8.76
CA ARG A 49 -7.22 3.95 -9.93
C ARG A 49 -8.64 4.26 -10.38
N LEU A 50 -9.54 3.27 -10.35
CA LEU A 50 -10.95 3.47 -10.70
C LEU A 50 -11.68 4.34 -9.67
N LEU A 51 -11.31 4.21 -8.40
CA LEU A 51 -11.90 4.92 -7.27
C LEU A 51 -11.24 6.29 -7.01
N SER A 52 -10.16 6.62 -7.72
CA SER A 52 -9.47 7.91 -7.64
C SER A 52 -10.29 8.97 -8.38
N ASP A 53 -11.43 9.35 -7.83
CA ASP A 53 -12.23 10.50 -8.24
C ASP A 53 -12.03 11.63 -7.23
N GLU A 54 -11.95 12.87 -7.71
CA GLU A 54 -11.75 14.08 -6.92
C GLU A 54 -12.86 14.31 -5.88
N HIS A 55 -14.04 13.69 -6.07
CA HIS A 55 -15.17 13.79 -5.15
C HIS A 55 -15.23 12.67 -4.11
N GLN A 56 -14.34 11.69 -4.15
CA GLN A 56 -14.41 10.50 -3.32
C GLN A 56 -13.71 10.71 -1.96
N GLN A 57 -14.49 10.84 -0.89
CA GLN A 57 -13.96 10.96 0.47
C GLN A 57 -13.65 9.59 1.10
N GLY A 58 -12.56 9.51 1.86
CA GLY A 58 -12.22 8.32 2.66
C GLY A 58 -11.55 7.18 1.89
N ILE A 59 -11.18 7.39 0.62
CA ILE A 59 -10.40 6.42 -0.17
C ILE A 59 -8.95 6.91 -0.26
N PRO A 60 -7.96 6.11 0.17
CA PRO A 60 -6.56 6.53 0.13
C PRO A 60 -6.03 6.60 -1.30
N SER A 61 -5.13 7.55 -1.54
CA SER A 61 -4.48 7.71 -2.85
C SER A 61 -3.45 6.61 -3.12
N ALA A 62 -3.45 6.05 -4.33
CA ALA A 62 -2.40 5.16 -4.82
C ALA A 62 -1.40 5.92 -5.70
N PHE A 63 -0.13 5.93 -5.32
CA PHE A 63 0.90 6.72 -5.99
C PHE A 63 1.67 5.91 -7.04
N TRP A 64 1.89 4.63 -6.80
CA TRP A 64 2.66 3.79 -7.71
C TRP A 64 2.36 2.31 -7.53
N PHE A 65 2.40 1.56 -8.63
CA PHE A 65 2.37 0.11 -8.62
C PHE A 65 3.42 -0.44 -9.59
N GLY A 66 4.13 -1.49 -9.18
CA GLY A 66 5.08 -2.18 -10.04
C GLY A 66 5.58 -3.49 -9.45
N VAL A 67 6.47 -4.14 -10.19
CA VAL A 67 7.09 -5.41 -9.80
C VAL A 67 8.58 -5.19 -9.62
N GLU A 68 9.12 -5.50 -8.43
CA GLU A 68 10.53 -5.33 -8.13
C GLU A 68 11.00 -6.41 -7.14
N GLY A 69 12.17 -6.99 -7.37
CA GLY A 69 12.78 -7.95 -6.45
C GLY A 69 11.95 -9.22 -6.18
N GLY A 70 11.07 -9.62 -7.10
CA GLY A 70 10.16 -10.75 -6.89
C GLY A 70 8.88 -10.41 -6.12
N TYR A 71 8.57 -9.12 -5.96
CA TYR A 71 7.35 -8.66 -5.29
C TYR A 71 6.52 -7.77 -6.21
N ASN A 72 5.20 -7.93 -6.14
CA ASN A 72 4.27 -6.87 -6.49
C ASN A 72 4.31 -5.84 -5.36
N ILE A 73 4.37 -4.56 -5.72
CA ILE A 73 4.51 -3.45 -4.77
C ILE A 73 3.50 -2.36 -5.12
N LEU A 74 2.69 -1.95 -4.14
CA LEU A 74 1.77 -0.82 -4.23
C LEU A 74 2.19 0.23 -3.20
N VAL A 75 2.58 1.40 -3.68
CA VAL A 75 2.83 2.58 -2.86
C VAL A 75 1.57 3.42 -2.79
N MET A 76 1.13 3.71 -1.57
CA MET A 76 -0.13 4.40 -1.29
C MET A 76 0.00 5.31 -0.08
N GLU A 77 -1.03 6.13 0.14
CA GLU A 77 -1.14 7.00 1.30
C GLU A 77 -1.02 6.21 2.61
N ARG A 78 -0.25 6.77 3.55
CA ARG A 78 -0.13 6.22 4.89
C ARG A 78 -1.28 6.73 5.75
N LEU A 79 -2.10 5.80 6.22
CA LEU A 79 -3.20 6.10 7.14
C LEU A 79 -2.76 5.92 8.61
N GLY A 80 -3.62 6.39 9.51
CA GLY A 80 -3.48 6.21 10.96
C GLY A 80 -3.82 4.80 11.44
N PRO A 81 -3.98 4.63 12.76
CA PRO A 81 -4.39 3.35 13.36
C PRO A 81 -5.72 2.85 12.81
N SER A 82 -5.89 1.53 12.78
CA SER A 82 -7.19 0.93 12.46
C SER A 82 -8.19 1.15 13.62
N LEU A 83 -9.48 0.92 13.36
CA LEU A 83 -10.47 0.95 14.44
C LEU A 83 -10.19 -0.13 15.49
N GLU A 84 -9.69 -1.29 15.11
CA GLU A 84 -9.28 -2.32 16.07
C GLU A 84 -8.17 -1.78 16.99
N ASP A 85 -7.14 -1.13 16.44
CA ASP A 85 -6.06 -0.53 17.24
C ASP A 85 -6.53 0.59 18.18
N LEU A 86 -7.65 1.28 17.86
CA LEU A 86 -8.16 2.38 18.69
C LEU A 86 -9.05 1.91 19.85
N PHE A 87 -9.68 0.74 19.73
CA PHE A 87 -10.68 0.25 20.66
C PHE A 87 -10.26 -1.03 21.41
N THR A 88 -9.02 -1.48 21.23
CA THR A 88 -8.41 -2.60 21.95
C THR A 88 -7.10 -2.17 22.60
#